data_AF-A0A318QGT1-F1
#
_entry.id   AF-A0A318QGT1-F1
#
_cell.length_a   1.000
_cell.length_b   1.000
_cell.length_c   1.000
_cell.angle_alpha   90.00
_cell.angle_beta   90.00
_cell.angle_gamma   90.00
#
_symmetry.space_group_name_H-M   'P 1'
#
loop_
_entity.id
_entity.type
_entity.pdbx_description
1 polymer ?
#
loop_
_entity_poly.entity_id
_entity_poly.type
_entity_poly.pdbx_seq_one_letter_code
_entity_poly.pdbx_strand_id
1 'polypeptide(L)'
;MPNPRAPFSPAPVHAAAVLRAERRARLHARDIAAGLKPDMGADGPAALMRPVERARVQLAPGARPHAVRRLTDTCELDRLFYRANSALSPEQHAVGLRFRACWRRCTRTGRLVQRYSPQAGQGTGTMEETEASVNARHAIDRALALLTPARARAVCAVCGLDEHPGTRIRTLHRALDVLHEQWR
;
A
#
# COMPACT_ATOMS: atom_id res chain seq x y z
N MET A 1 -2.50 -26.36 -24.70
CA MET A 1 -1.40 -25.71 -23.94
C MET A 1 -1.89 -24.36 -23.43
N PRO A 2 -1.75 -24.02 -22.13
CA PRO A 2 -2.16 -22.72 -21.64
C PRO A 2 -1.16 -21.65 -22.11
N ASN A 3 -1.70 -20.57 -22.66
CA ASN A 3 -0.95 -19.43 -23.20
C ASN A 3 -0.08 -18.79 -22.08
N PRO A 4 1.23 -18.54 -22.28
CA PRO A 4 2.02 -17.81 -21.29
C PRO A 4 1.41 -16.42 -21.09
N ARG A 5 0.93 -16.15 -19.87
CA ARG A 5 0.44 -14.82 -19.49
C ARG A 5 1.55 -13.82 -19.77
N ALA A 6 1.26 -12.79 -20.57
CA ALA A 6 2.19 -11.71 -20.81
C ALA A 6 2.68 -11.15 -19.46
N PRO A 7 4.01 -10.95 -19.29
CA PRO A 7 4.53 -10.36 -18.07
C PRO A 7 3.86 -9.00 -17.87
N PHE A 8 3.41 -8.74 -16.65
CA PHE A 8 2.81 -7.46 -16.29
C PHE A 8 3.79 -6.34 -16.64
N SER A 9 3.45 -5.49 -17.61
CA SER A 9 4.29 -4.37 -18.05
C SER A 9 3.85 -3.08 -17.33
N PRO A 10 4.62 -2.55 -16.36
CA PRO A 10 4.26 -1.37 -15.62
C PRO A 10 4.59 -0.15 -16.47
N ALA A 11 3.62 0.26 -17.28
CA ALA A 11 3.64 1.57 -17.90
C ALA A 11 3.71 2.68 -16.83
N PRO A 12 4.17 3.90 -17.17
CA PRO A 12 4.26 5.07 -16.26
C PRO A 12 2.95 5.43 -15.53
N VAL A 13 1.82 4.84 -15.96
CA VAL A 13 0.52 4.90 -15.29
C VAL A 13 0.56 4.40 -13.84
N HIS A 14 1.44 3.44 -13.49
CA HIS A 14 1.50 2.88 -12.13
C HIS A 14 2.27 3.72 -11.12
N ALA A 15 3.41 4.32 -11.48
CA ALA A 15 4.14 5.21 -10.57
C ALA A 15 3.30 6.45 -10.22
N ALA A 16 2.65 7.05 -11.22
CA ALA A 16 1.73 8.15 -11.00
C ALA A 16 0.50 7.72 -10.17
N ALA A 17 -0.02 6.50 -10.35
CA ALA A 17 -1.11 5.97 -9.51
C ALA A 17 -0.68 5.78 -8.04
N VAL A 18 0.54 5.31 -7.79
CA VAL A 18 1.09 5.17 -6.43
C VAL A 18 1.31 6.54 -5.78
N LEU A 19 1.87 7.51 -6.49
CA LEU A 19 2.01 8.88 -5.96
C LEU A 19 0.65 9.52 -5.66
N ARG A 20 -0.35 9.30 -6.53
CA ARG A 20 -1.73 9.72 -6.26
C ARG A 20 -2.34 8.99 -5.06
N ALA A 21 -2.08 7.69 -4.91
CA ALA A 21 -2.51 6.91 -3.76
C ALA A 21 -1.91 7.45 -2.46
N GLU A 22 -0.59 7.67 -2.41
CA GLU A 22 0.08 8.26 -1.25
C GLU A 22 -0.47 9.66 -0.94
N ARG A 23 -0.69 10.50 -1.97
CA ARG A 23 -1.31 11.81 -1.79
C ARG A 23 -2.73 11.70 -1.23
N ARG A 24 -3.56 10.77 -1.74
CA ARG A 24 -4.91 10.49 -1.22
C ARG A 24 -4.86 10.07 0.25
N ALA A 25 -3.98 9.13 0.60
CA ALA A 25 -3.82 8.65 1.97
C ALA A 25 -3.44 9.80 2.93
N ARG A 26 -2.47 10.64 2.54
CA ARG A 26 -2.03 11.83 3.31
C ARG A 26 -3.14 12.85 3.47
N LEU A 27 -3.85 13.20 2.40
CA LEU A 27 -4.97 14.14 2.46
C LEU A 27 -6.10 13.61 3.32
N HIS A 28 -6.44 12.33 3.19
CA HIS A 28 -7.48 11.72 4.02
C HIS A 28 -7.08 11.65 5.51
N ALA A 29 -5.80 11.38 5.82
CA ALA A 29 -5.31 11.42 7.19
C ALA A 29 -5.39 12.83 7.79
N ARG A 30 -5.06 13.85 6.99
CA ARG A 30 -5.21 15.26 7.38
C ARG A 30 -6.67 15.62 7.60
N ASP A 31 -7.57 15.23 6.71
CA ASP A 31 -9.00 15.51 6.82
C ASP A 31 -9.59 14.86 8.08
N ILE A 32 -9.20 13.62 8.41
CA ILE A 32 -9.57 12.96 9.68
C ILE A 32 -9.02 13.74 10.88
N ALA A 33 -7.73 14.08 10.87
CA ALA A 33 -7.11 14.82 11.97
C ALA A 33 -7.72 16.21 12.20
N ALA A 34 -8.26 16.83 11.14
CA ALA A 34 -9.00 18.08 11.19
C ALA A 34 -10.48 17.91 11.55
N GLY A 35 -10.96 16.68 11.78
CA GLY A 35 -12.36 16.37 12.08
C GLY A 35 -13.32 16.51 10.88
N LEU A 36 -12.80 16.68 9.67
CA LEU A 36 -13.59 16.89 8.44
C LEU A 36 -14.15 15.57 7.86
N LYS A 37 -13.60 14.44 8.28
CA LYS A 37 -14.07 13.10 7.89
C LYS A 37 -14.13 12.18 9.11
N PRO A 38 -15.13 11.28 9.18
CA PRO A 38 -15.18 10.27 10.22
C PRO A 38 -13.98 9.32 10.10
N ASP A 39 -13.37 9.00 11.24
CA ASP A 39 -12.32 8.00 11.30
C ASP A 39 -12.95 6.61 11.41
N MET A 40 -13.04 5.92 10.27
CA MET A 40 -13.66 4.60 10.18
C MET A 40 -12.99 3.52 11.05
N GLY A 41 -11.81 3.79 11.60
CA GLY A 41 -11.07 2.91 12.52
C GLY A 41 -10.95 3.44 13.95
N ALA A 42 -11.64 4.53 14.34
CA ALA A 42 -11.54 5.11 15.69
C ALA A 42 -12.38 4.39 16.75
N ASP A 43 -13.51 3.80 16.36
CA ASP A 43 -14.53 3.30 17.31
C ASP A 43 -14.42 1.79 17.58
N GLY A 44 -13.39 1.12 17.07
CA GLY A 44 -13.19 -0.32 17.28
C GLY A 44 -12.33 -0.67 18.49
N PRO A 45 -12.47 -1.86 19.09
CA PRO A 45 -11.55 -2.31 20.15
C PRO A 45 -10.10 -2.38 19.67
N ALA A 46 -9.89 -2.68 18.38
CA ALA A 46 -8.59 -2.64 17.73
C ALA A 46 -8.01 -1.21 17.63
N ALA A 47 -8.85 -0.16 17.67
CA ALA A 47 -8.39 1.23 17.67
C ALA A 47 -7.51 1.58 18.88
N LEU A 48 -7.66 0.85 20.00
CA LEU A 48 -6.82 0.99 21.18
C LEU A 48 -5.37 0.55 20.93
N MET A 49 -5.16 -0.37 19.97
CA MET A 49 -3.84 -0.87 19.58
C MET A 49 -3.18 -0.02 18.49
N ARG A 50 -3.90 0.98 17.97
CA ARG A 50 -3.40 1.84 16.89
C ARG A 50 -2.29 2.74 17.41
N PRO A 51 -1.14 2.83 16.74
CA PRO A 51 -0.07 3.72 17.16
C PRO A 51 -0.55 5.17 17.03
N VAL A 52 -0.57 5.89 18.16
CA VAL A 52 -0.97 7.30 18.25
C VAL A 52 0.26 8.12 18.59
N GLU A 53 0.64 9.01 17.69
CA GLU A 53 1.62 10.06 17.95
C GLU A 53 0.87 11.31 18.43
N ARG A 54 1.29 11.90 19.55
CA ARG A 54 0.78 13.21 19.97
C ARG A 54 1.61 14.29 19.29
N ALA A 55 1.04 14.97 18.30
CA ALA A 55 1.72 16.04 17.57
C ALA A 55 1.14 17.41 17.95
N ARG A 56 1.99 18.44 18.06
CA ARG A 56 1.54 19.83 18.15
C ARG A 56 1.48 20.42 16.76
N VAL A 57 0.28 20.81 16.32
CA VAL A 57 0.07 21.38 14.99
C VAL A 57 -0.39 22.83 15.15
N GLN A 58 0.25 23.72 14.41
CA GLN A 58 -0.16 25.11 14.27
C GLN A 58 -0.98 25.22 12.97
N LEU A 59 -2.28 25.45 13.09
CA LEU A 59 -3.22 25.39 11.95
C LEU A 59 -3.11 26.61 11.01
N ALA A 60 -2.56 27.72 11.52
CA ALA A 60 -2.31 28.94 10.76
C ALA A 60 -1.09 29.68 11.35
N PRO A 61 -0.40 30.53 10.57
CA PRO A 61 0.68 31.38 11.09
C PRO A 61 0.17 32.22 12.27
N GLY A 62 0.80 32.08 13.45
CA GLY A 62 0.43 32.82 14.66
C GLY A 62 -0.67 32.19 15.53
N ALA A 63 -1.31 31.10 15.09
CA ALA A 63 -2.31 30.40 15.92
C ALA A 63 -1.65 29.67 17.11
N ARG A 64 -2.38 29.44 18.21
CA ARG A 64 -1.85 28.62 19.31
C ARG A 64 -1.67 27.15 18.84
N PRO A 65 -0.54 26.49 19.15
CA PRO A 65 -0.36 25.08 18.80
C PRO A 65 -1.38 24.20 19.50
N HIS A 66 -2.11 23.39 18.75
CA HIS A 66 -3.05 22.42 19.30
C HIS A 66 -2.41 21.04 19.40
N ALA A 67 -2.59 20.35 20.53
CA ALA A 67 -2.21 18.95 20.67
C ALA A 67 -3.24 18.10 19.92
N VAL A 68 -2.83 17.54 18.79
CA VAL A 68 -3.67 16.70 17.94
C VAL A 68 -3.20 15.25 18.09
N ARG A 69 -4.15 14.32 18.18
CA ARG A 69 -3.87 12.88 18.05
C ARG A 69 -3.57 12.60 16.59
N ARG A 70 -2.32 12.33 16.26
CA ARG A 70 -1.90 11.91 14.92
C ARG A 70 -1.87 10.39 14.88
N LEU A 71 -2.76 9.83 14.10
CA LEU A 71 -2.84 8.40 13.90
C LEU A 71 -1.80 8.00 12.86
N THR A 72 -0.99 6.99 13.17
CA THR A 72 0.15 6.60 12.31
C THR A 72 -0.24 5.68 11.16
N ASP A 73 -1.53 5.58 10.83
CA ASP A 73 -1.97 4.75 9.71
C ASP A 73 -1.38 5.26 8.42
N THR A 74 -0.56 4.42 7.80
CA THR A 74 0.16 4.76 6.59
C THR A 74 -0.63 4.43 5.33
N CYS A 75 -1.71 3.65 5.48
CA CYS A 75 -2.48 3.10 4.37
C CYS A 75 -3.93 2.74 4.73
N GLU A 76 -4.77 2.51 3.71
CA GLU A 76 -6.15 2.06 3.91
C GLU A 76 -6.22 0.68 4.59
N LEU A 77 -5.23 -0.18 4.38
CA LEU A 77 -5.17 -1.51 5.01
C LEU A 77 -5.05 -1.43 6.54
N ASP A 78 -4.26 -0.47 7.07
CA ASP A 78 -4.14 -0.24 8.51
C ASP A 78 -5.48 0.21 9.11
N ARG A 79 -6.19 1.12 8.42
CA ARG A 79 -7.50 1.62 8.85
C ARG A 79 -8.55 0.52 8.85
N LEU A 80 -8.51 -0.37 7.86
CA LEU A 80 -9.36 -1.55 7.85
C LEU A 80 -9.04 -2.42 9.04
N PHE A 81 -7.77 -2.78 9.26
CA PHE A 81 -7.39 -3.63 10.38
C PHE A 81 -7.89 -3.11 11.74
N TYR A 82 -7.76 -1.80 11.99
CA TYR A 82 -8.20 -1.19 13.26
C TYR A 82 -9.70 -0.91 13.37
N ARG A 83 -10.50 -1.16 12.33
CA ARG A 83 -11.97 -1.00 12.37
C ARG A 83 -12.64 -2.16 13.11
N ALA A 84 -13.62 -1.84 13.95
CA ALA A 84 -14.35 -2.79 14.80
C ALA A 84 -14.86 -4.06 14.09
N ASN A 85 -15.37 -3.91 12.86
CA ASN A 85 -16.04 -4.96 12.10
C ASN A 85 -15.24 -5.38 10.85
N SER A 86 -13.95 -5.10 10.81
CA SER A 86 -13.15 -5.40 9.62
C SER A 86 -12.93 -6.88 9.39
N ALA A 87 -13.03 -7.71 10.45
CA ALA A 87 -12.79 -9.15 10.42
C ALA A 87 -11.45 -9.55 9.75
N LEU A 88 -10.46 -8.65 9.77
CA LEU A 88 -9.15 -8.87 9.18
C LEU A 88 -8.23 -9.48 10.24
N SER A 89 -7.65 -10.64 9.96
CA SER A 89 -6.73 -11.28 10.91
C SER A 89 -5.36 -10.55 10.93
N PRO A 90 -4.59 -10.64 12.03
CA PRO A 90 -3.23 -10.09 12.07
C PRO A 90 -2.32 -10.64 10.96
N GLU A 91 -2.51 -11.91 10.60
CA GLU A 91 -1.76 -12.58 9.52
C GLU A 91 -2.10 -12.00 8.15
N GLN A 92 -3.39 -11.79 7.87
CA GLN A 92 -3.86 -11.14 6.64
C GLN A 92 -3.32 -9.70 6.54
N HIS A 93 -3.32 -8.96 7.66
CA HIS A 93 -2.77 -7.60 7.72
C HIS A 93 -1.27 -7.60 7.42
N ALA A 94 -0.49 -8.48 8.06
CA ALA A 94 0.94 -8.59 7.83
C ALA A 94 1.28 -8.94 6.37
N VAL A 95 0.54 -9.86 5.75
CA VAL A 95 0.73 -10.25 4.35
C VAL A 95 0.35 -9.11 3.40
N GLY A 96 -0.73 -8.40 3.68
CA GLY A 96 -1.11 -7.21 2.90
C GLY A 96 -0.07 -6.09 2.99
N LEU A 97 0.56 -5.89 4.15
CA LEU A 97 1.67 -4.96 4.31
C LEU A 97 2.93 -5.41 3.56
N ARG A 98 3.24 -6.71 3.54
CA ARG A 98 4.32 -7.27 2.71
C ARG A 98 4.05 -7.01 1.21
N PHE A 99 2.82 -7.26 0.74
CA PHE A 99 2.40 -6.97 -0.63
C PHE A 99 2.63 -5.51 -0.97
N ARG A 100 2.16 -4.61 -0.10
CA ARG A 100 2.33 -3.18 -0.24
C ARG A 100 3.80 -2.76 -0.29
N ALA A 101 4.66 -3.33 0.55
CA ALA A 101 6.08 -3.03 0.57
C ALA A 101 6.76 -3.42 -0.76
N CYS A 102 6.49 -4.64 -1.25
CA CYS A 102 6.95 -5.08 -2.57
C CYS A 102 6.40 -4.18 -3.69
N TRP A 103 5.11 -3.83 -3.63
CA TRP A 103 4.45 -2.97 -4.61
C TRP A 103 5.09 -1.58 -4.67
N ARG A 104 5.40 -0.97 -3.53
CA ARG A 104 6.09 0.33 -3.49
C ARG A 104 7.52 0.24 -4.04
N ARG A 105 8.23 -0.85 -3.78
CA ARG A 105 9.58 -1.08 -4.31
C ARG A 105 9.60 -1.25 -5.82
N CYS A 106 8.66 -2.01 -6.38
CA CYS A 106 8.61 -2.20 -7.84
C CYS A 106 8.10 -0.96 -8.60
N THR A 107 7.27 -0.12 -7.97
CA THR A 107 6.66 1.06 -8.62
C THR A 107 7.49 2.34 -8.51
N ARG A 108 8.34 2.48 -7.47
CA ARG A 108 9.24 3.64 -7.31
C ARG A 108 10.37 3.66 -8.32
N THR A 109 10.84 2.48 -8.71
CA THR A 109 11.90 2.32 -9.71
C THR A 109 11.26 2.39 -11.10
N GLY A 110 10.78 3.58 -11.43
CA GLY A 110 10.15 3.87 -12.71
C GLY A 110 11.08 3.49 -13.86
N ARG A 111 10.61 2.57 -14.70
CA ARG A 111 11.08 2.31 -16.06
C ARG A 111 12.58 1.97 -16.14
N LEU A 112 12.86 0.67 -16.16
CA LEU A 112 14.10 0.11 -16.71
C LEU A 112 14.16 0.44 -18.22
N VAL A 113 14.53 1.67 -18.55
CA VAL A 113 14.86 2.08 -19.91
C VAL A 113 16.34 1.73 -20.09
N GLN A 114 16.59 0.71 -20.90
CA GLN A 114 17.91 0.32 -21.39
C GLN A 114 18.90 -0.33 -20.40
N ARG A 115 19.20 -1.61 -20.66
CA ARG A 115 20.52 -2.18 -20.36
C ARG A 115 21.49 -1.62 -21.40
N TYR A 116 22.25 -0.59 -21.06
CA TYR A 116 23.51 -0.30 -21.76
C TYR A 116 24.66 -0.86 -20.94
N SER A 117 25.54 -1.56 -21.64
CA SER A 117 26.90 -1.92 -21.21
C SER A 117 27.71 -0.66 -20.84
N PRO A 118 28.90 -0.80 -20.22
CA PRO A 118 29.41 0.16 -19.26
C PRO A 118 29.92 1.43 -19.94
N GLN A 119 29.22 2.53 -19.75
CA GLN A 119 29.87 3.83 -19.67
C GLN A 119 29.34 4.56 -18.44
N ALA A 120 30.29 5.04 -17.63
CA ALA A 120 30.08 5.79 -16.41
C ALA A 120 29.23 7.04 -16.66
N GLY A 121 27.91 6.90 -16.55
CA GLY A 121 26.95 7.99 -16.45
C GLY A 121 26.30 7.89 -15.07
N GLN A 122 26.30 8.99 -14.32
CA GLN A 122 25.70 9.13 -13.00
C GLN A 122 24.17 8.91 -13.06
N GLY A 123 23.75 7.65 -13.15
CA GLY A 123 22.40 7.21 -12.86
C GLY A 123 22.28 6.97 -11.36
N THR A 124 21.47 7.77 -10.67
CA THR A 124 21.16 7.69 -9.24
C THR A 124 20.26 6.48 -8.91
N GLY A 125 20.75 5.28 -9.19
CA GLY A 125 20.17 4.03 -8.72
C GLY A 125 21.30 3.06 -8.47
N THR A 126 21.52 2.70 -7.21
CA THR A 126 22.54 1.70 -6.88
C THR A 126 22.16 0.35 -7.49
N MET A 127 23.17 -0.47 -7.82
CA MET A 127 22.94 -1.82 -8.35
C MET A 127 22.05 -2.65 -7.40
N GLU A 128 22.21 -2.47 -6.08
CA GLU A 128 21.39 -3.08 -5.03
C GLU A 128 19.92 -2.64 -5.08
N GLU A 129 19.63 -1.35 -5.30
CA GLU A 129 18.26 -0.86 -5.47
C GLU A 129 17.58 -1.45 -6.72
N THR A 130 18.38 -1.70 -7.76
CA THR A 130 17.90 -2.29 -9.00
C THR A 130 17.55 -3.77 -8.80
N GLU A 131 18.40 -4.53 -8.12
CA GLU A 131 18.14 -5.93 -7.76
C GLU A 131 16.95 -6.08 -6.82
N ALA A 132 16.85 -5.21 -5.81
CA ALA A 132 15.72 -5.18 -4.89
C ALA A 132 14.38 -4.89 -5.61
N SER A 133 14.39 -4.01 -6.62
CA SER A 133 13.22 -3.70 -7.44
C SER A 133 12.80 -4.89 -8.32
N VAL A 134 13.76 -5.55 -8.98
CA VAL A 134 13.51 -6.74 -9.80
C VAL A 134 12.97 -7.89 -8.95
N ASN A 135 13.59 -8.14 -7.79
CA ASN A 135 13.13 -9.16 -6.84
C ASN A 135 11.72 -8.86 -6.32
N ALA A 136 11.41 -7.60 -6.03
CA ALA A 136 10.07 -7.19 -5.62
C ALA A 136 9.02 -7.41 -6.74
N ARG A 137 9.40 -7.17 -8.00
CA ARG A 137 8.50 -7.43 -9.14
C ARG A 137 8.24 -8.92 -9.34
N HIS A 138 9.26 -9.76 -9.28
CA HIS A 138 9.08 -11.21 -9.32
C HIS A 138 8.23 -11.72 -8.15
N ALA A 139 8.39 -11.15 -6.95
CA ALA A 139 7.56 -11.52 -5.80
C ALA A 139 6.07 -11.17 -6.03
N ILE A 140 5.76 -10.01 -6.63
CA ILE A 140 4.39 -9.62 -6.97
C ILE A 140 3.83 -10.50 -8.08
N ASP A 141 4.60 -10.76 -9.14
CA ASP A 141 4.14 -11.59 -10.25
C ASP A 141 3.80 -13.01 -9.76
N ARG A 142 4.62 -13.59 -8.87
CA ARG A 142 4.31 -14.85 -8.18
C ARG A 142 3.04 -14.75 -7.35
N ALA A 143 2.92 -13.71 -6.51
CA ALA A 143 1.74 -13.50 -5.67
C ALA A 143 0.45 -13.38 -6.50
N LEU A 144 0.47 -12.61 -7.59
CA LEU A 144 -0.67 -12.40 -8.47
C LEU A 144 -1.01 -13.66 -9.29
N ALA A 145 -0.02 -14.49 -9.62
CA ALA A 145 -0.24 -15.75 -10.33
C ALA A 145 -1.09 -16.76 -9.53
N LEU A 146 -1.02 -16.71 -8.19
CA LEU A 146 -1.81 -17.54 -7.28
C LEU A 146 -3.28 -17.10 -7.18
N LEU A 147 -3.59 -15.88 -7.62
CA LEU A 147 -4.89 -15.26 -7.45
C LEU A 147 -5.72 -15.30 -8.73
N THR A 148 -7.04 -15.38 -8.55
CA THR A 148 -7.98 -15.12 -9.66
C THR A 148 -7.97 -13.64 -10.04
N PRO A 149 -8.37 -13.26 -11.27
CA PRO A 149 -8.36 -11.86 -11.71
C PRO A 149 -9.20 -10.92 -10.82
N ALA A 150 -10.26 -11.42 -10.18
CA ALA A 150 -11.06 -10.64 -9.23
C ALA A 150 -10.31 -10.40 -7.91
N ARG A 151 -9.60 -11.42 -7.40
CA ARG A 151 -8.79 -11.34 -6.16
C ARG A 151 -7.56 -10.46 -6.36
N ALA A 152 -6.85 -10.63 -7.47
CA ALA A 152 -5.72 -9.78 -7.86
C ALA A 152 -6.12 -8.30 -7.91
N ARG A 153 -7.25 -7.97 -8.55
CA ARG A 153 -7.77 -6.59 -8.61
C ARG A 153 -8.10 -6.03 -7.21
N ALA A 154 -8.70 -6.83 -6.34
CA ALA A 154 -9.01 -6.40 -4.97
C ALA A 154 -7.74 -6.11 -4.16
N VAL A 155 -6.74 -6.99 -4.22
CA VAL A 155 -5.46 -6.80 -3.51
C VAL A 155 -4.70 -5.59 -4.06
N CYS A 156 -4.58 -5.45 -5.38
CA CYS A 156 -3.91 -4.29 -5.99
C CYS A 156 -4.61 -2.97 -5.63
N ALA A 157 -5.94 -2.93 -5.65
CA ALA A 157 -6.71 -1.74 -5.29
C ALA A 157 -6.45 -1.32 -3.84
N VAL A 158 -6.57 -2.24 -2.88
CA VAL A 158 -6.50 -1.90 -1.46
C VAL A 158 -5.06 -1.82 -0.97
N CYS A 159 -4.24 -2.84 -1.23
CA CYS A 159 -2.88 -2.92 -0.70
C CYS A 159 -1.89 -2.07 -1.52
N GLY A 160 -2.10 -1.97 -2.84
CA GLY A 160 -1.20 -1.25 -3.75
C GLY A 160 -1.60 0.21 -4.01
N LEU A 161 -2.89 0.49 -4.17
CA LEU A 161 -3.40 1.80 -4.61
C LEU A 161 -4.14 2.59 -3.51
N ASP A 162 -4.20 2.09 -2.28
CA ASP A 162 -4.92 2.72 -1.15
C ASP A 162 -6.37 3.06 -1.49
N GLU A 163 -7.04 2.17 -2.22
CA GLU A 163 -8.46 2.31 -2.47
C GLU A 163 -9.28 1.67 -1.36
N HIS A 164 -10.42 2.30 -1.06
CA HIS A 164 -11.38 1.70 -0.15
C HIS A 164 -11.95 0.40 -0.77
N PRO A 165 -11.99 -0.72 -0.01
CA PRO A 165 -12.44 -2.00 -0.54
C PRO A 165 -13.91 -1.98 -0.96
N GLY A 166 -14.75 -1.21 -0.25
CA GLY A 166 -16.19 -1.16 -0.48
C GLY A 166 -16.80 -2.57 -0.41
N THR A 167 -17.54 -2.96 -1.45
CA THR A 167 -18.16 -4.29 -1.55
C THR A 167 -17.17 -5.44 -1.75
N ARG A 168 -15.89 -5.15 -2.03
CA ARG A 168 -14.85 -6.15 -2.34
C ARG A 168 -14.18 -6.74 -1.10
N ILE A 169 -14.63 -6.39 0.11
CA ILE A 169 -13.97 -6.78 1.37
C ILE A 169 -13.84 -8.30 1.55
N ARG A 170 -14.90 -9.06 1.24
CA ARG A 170 -14.86 -10.53 1.29
C ARG A 170 -13.86 -11.11 0.29
N THR A 171 -13.79 -10.53 -0.90
CA THR A 171 -12.83 -10.93 -1.94
C THR A 171 -11.39 -10.62 -1.53
N LEU A 172 -11.18 -9.50 -0.84
CA LEU A 172 -9.88 -9.12 -0.27
C LEU A 172 -9.43 -10.16 0.77
N HIS A 173 -10.30 -10.53 1.72
CA HIS A 173 -9.95 -11.52 2.75
C HIS A 173 -9.51 -12.84 2.13
N ARG A 174 -10.31 -13.38 1.21
CA ARG A 174 -9.98 -14.62 0.51
C ARG A 174 -8.69 -14.53 -0.31
N ALA A 175 -8.35 -13.34 -0.79
CA ALA A 175 -7.08 -13.14 -1.49
C ALA A 175 -5.90 -13.10 -0.51
N LEU A 176 -6.06 -12.43 0.63
CA LEU A 176 -5.03 -12.37 1.68
C LEU A 176 -4.81 -13.73 2.35
N ASP A 177 -5.85 -14.56 2.50
CA ASP A 177 -5.73 -15.96 2.95
C ASP A 177 -4.83 -16.77 2.04
N VAL A 178 -5.12 -16.77 0.73
CA VAL A 178 -4.30 -17.50 -0.26
C VAL A 178 -2.87 -16.99 -0.29
N LEU A 179 -2.67 -15.67 -0.18
CA LEU A 179 -1.33 -15.10 -0.10
C LEU A 179 -0.66 -15.49 1.22
N HIS A 180 -1.35 -15.54 2.35
CA HIS A 180 -0.75 -15.94 3.62
C HIS A 180 -0.26 -17.40 3.57
N GLU A 181 -1.07 -18.29 3.03
CA GLU A 181 -0.76 -19.72 2.93
C GLU A 181 0.40 -20.01 1.97
N GLN A 182 0.45 -19.29 0.83
CA GLN A 182 1.28 -19.68 -0.31
C GLN A 182 2.41 -18.69 -0.62
N TRP A 183 2.40 -17.49 -0.04
CA TRP A 183 3.39 -16.45 -0.26
C TRP A 183 4.33 -16.30 0.95
N ARG A 184 5.24 -17.28 1.07
CA ARG A 184 6.37 -17.24 2.01
C ARG A 184 7.54 -16.48 1.42
#